data_AF-A0A103Y5H2-F1
#
_entry.id   AF-A0A103Y5H2-F1
#
_cell.length_a   1.000
_cell.length_b   1.000
_cell.length_c   1.000
_cell.angle_alpha   90.00
_cell.angle_beta   90.00
_cell.angle_gamma   90.00
#
_symmetry.space_group_name_H-M   'P 1'
#
loop_
_entity.id
_entity.type
_entity.pdbx_description
1 polymer ?
#
loop_
_entity_poly.entity_id
_entity_poly.type
_entity_poly.pdbx_seq_one_letter_code
_entity_poly.pdbx_strand_id
1 'polypeptide(L)'
;MAKQSSSTFFFQKKTRWLLLLLAMLSVSTAVAFIIRAAYDSSCDRHLFDVPAVGKRFQSTAKPKAPPPIQVKVASPLSFMKSRLVLLVSHELSLSGGPLLLMELAFLLRGVGAEVCWITIQKPPGKDEVIYSLENKMLDRGVQGQEAIDTAIKADLVVLNTAVAGKWLDAVLNKDVPRVLPKVLWWIHEMRGHYFKLDYVKHLPMVAGSMIDSYVTAEYWKNRTQERLKIQMPETYVVHLGNSKELMDVAEDSVAKRVLREHVRESLGVRNEDILFAAINSVSRGKGQDLFLRSFYESLQLIQEKKLQVPSIRAVIVGSDMSVQTKFETELRNFVAQKKIQHRVHFVNKTLTVAPYLAAIDVLVQNSQGRGECFGRITIEAMAFQLPVLGTSAGGTAEIVVNGSTGFLHPAGKEGVSPLAKNMVKLATHVERRLTMGKRGYERVKERFLEYHMADRIAGVLKEVLHKAKGHH
;
A
#
# COMPACT_ATOMS: atom_id res chain seq x y z
N MET A 1 -67.08 -15.29 -4.43
CA MET A 1 -66.57 -16.13 -3.30
C MET A 1 -65.06 -16.09 -3.31
N ALA A 2 -64.46 -16.10 -2.12
CA ALA A 2 -63.16 -15.53 -1.77
C ALA A 2 -61.91 -16.29 -2.24
N LYS A 3 -60.79 -15.57 -2.44
CA LYS A 3 -59.56 -15.63 -1.60
C LYS A 3 -58.36 -14.94 -2.30
N GLN A 4 -58.00 -13.74 -1.85
CA GLN A 4 -56.63 -13.22 -1.90
C GLN A 4 -56.40 -12.29 -0.70
N SER A 5 -55.79 -12.80 0.36
CA SER A 5 -55.22 -12.01 1.46
C SER A 5 -54.25 -12.90 2.24
N SER A 6 -52.99 -12.94 1.77
CA SER A 6 -51.88 -13.53 2.54
C SER A 6 -50.50 -13.00 2.16
N SER A 7 -50.34 -12.23 1.07
CA SER A 7 -49.02 -11.73 0.62
C SER A 7 -48.57 -10.45 1.32
N THR A 8 -49.48 -9.61 1.81
CA THR A 8 -49.15 -8.30 2.39
C THR A 8 -48.58 -8.38 3.82
N PHE A 9 -48.93 -9.42 4.58
CA PHE A 9 -48.50 -9.57 5.97
C PHE A 9 -47.05 -10.11 6.11
N PHE A 10 -46.56 -10.84 5.10
CA PHE A 10 -45.21 -11.41 5.08
C PHE A 10 -44.14 -10.38 4.69
N PHE A 11 -44.48 -9.42 3.82
CA PHE A 11 -43.55 -8.38 3.40
C PHE A 11 -43.27 -7.36 4.50
N GLN A 12 -44.30 -6.97 5.28
CA GLN A 12 -44.15 -6.02 6.39
C GLN A 12 -43.32 -6.56 7.57
N LYS A 13 -43.33 -7.88 7.81
CA LYS A 13 -42.49 -8.50 8.85
C LYS A 13 -41.00 -8.55 8.44
N LYS A 14 -40.66 -8.88 7.19
CA LYS A 14 -39.26 -8.92 6.72
C LYS A 14 -38.57 -7.56 6.79
N THR A 15 -39.27 -6.48 6.42
CA THR A 15 -38.68 -5.12 6.45
C THR A 15 -38.42 -4.64 7.87
N ARG A 16 -39.25 -5.02 8.85
CA ARG A 16 -39.02 -4.71 10.28
C ARG A 16 -37.82 -5.45 10.86
N TRP A 17 -37.57 -6.71 10.47
CA TRP A 17 -36.38 -7.46 10.90
C TRP A 17 -35.08 -6.92 10.28
N LEU A 18 -35.11 -6.48 9.02
CA LEU A 18 -33.98 -5.80 8.37
C LEU A 18 -33.63 -4.45 9.03
N LEU A 19 -34.64 -3.67 9.42
CA LEU A 19 -34.45 -2.41 10.13
C LEU A 19 -33.93 -2.63 11.57
N LEU A 20 -34.37 -3.69 12.26
CA LEU A 20 -33.84 -4.08 13.56
C LEU A 20 -32.39 -4.59 13.49
N LEU A 21 -32.03 -5.33 12.43
CA LEU A 21 -30.65 -5.76 12.16
C LEU A 21 -29.73 -4.58 11.84
N LEU A 22 -30.19 -3.62 11.03
CA LEU A 22 -29.47 -2.37 10.75
C LEU A 22 -29.29 -1.50 11.99
N ALA A 23 -30.30 -1.44 12.88
CA ALA A 23 -30.20 -0.73 14.15
C ALA A 23 -29.25 -1.43 15.15
N MET A 24 -29.17 -2.77 15.15
CA MET A 24 -28.21 -3.51 15.96
C MET A 24 -26.76 -3.35 15.46
N LEU A 25 -26.58 -3.23 14.13
CA LEU A 25 -25.28 -2.96 13.50
C LEU A 25 -24.79 -1.52 13.73
N SER A 26 -25.69 -0.53 13.84
CA SER A 26 -25.33 0.86 14.18
C SER A 26 -24.95 1.03 15.66
N VAL A 27 -25.57 0.26 16.56
CA VAL A 27 -25.19 0.25 17.98
C VAL A 27 -23.84 -0.45 18.20
N SER A 28 -23.53 -1.51 17.44
CA SER A 28 -22.21 -2.18 17.46
C SER A 28 -21.07 -1.26 17.00
N THR A 29 -21.31 -0.48 15.95
CA THR A 29 -20.33 0.52 15.47
C THR A 29 -20.19 1.71 16.44
N ALA A 30 -21.26 2.14 17.11
CA ALA A 30 -21.19 3.15 18.15
C ALA A 30 -20.41 2.68 19.40
N VAL A 31 -20.57 1.42 19.81
CA VAL A 31 -19.79 0.82 20.92
C VAL A 31 -18.32 0.70 20.56
N ALA A 32 -17.97 0.38 19.31
CA ALA A 32 -16.59 0.40 18.83
C ALA A 32 -15.97 1.81 18.85
N PHE A 33 -16.77 2.87 18.59
CA PHE A 33 -16.32 4.26 18.73
C PHE A 33 -16.15 4.70 20.19
N ILE A 34 -17.03 4.25 21.10
CA ILE A 34 -16.93 4.56 22.54
C ILE A 34 -15.74 3.85 23.18
N ILE A 35 -15.46 2.60 22.81
CA ILE A 35 -14.28 1.88 23.28
C ILE A 35 -12.98 2.53 22.76
N ARG A 36 -13.00 3.10 21.54
CA ARG A 36 -11.88 3.85 20.97
C ARG A 36 -11.63 5.18 21.68
N ALA A 37 -12.68 5.90 22.08
CA ALA A 37 -12.56 7.14 22.87
C ALA A 37 -12.11 6.89 24.32
N ALA A 38 -12.52 5.77 24.93
CA ALA A 38 -12.12 5.40 26.29
C ALA A 38 -10.65 4.94 26.38
N TYR A 39 -10.08 4.39 25.30
CA TYR A 39 -8.66 4.01 25.25
C TYR A 39 -7.72 5.18 24.91
N ASP A 40 -8.17 6.16 24.12
CA ASP A 40 -7.37 7.35 23.77
C ASP A 40 -7.38 8.46 24.84
N SER A 41 -8.23 8.36 25.88
CA SER A 41 -8.33 9.36 26.96
C SER A 41 -7.63 8.99 28.27
N SER A 42 -6.78 7.95 28.30
CA SER A 42 -6.00 7.59 29.50
C SER A 42 -4.63 8.27 29.53
N CYS A 43 -4.62 9.60 29.42
CA CYS A 43 -3.52 10.46 29.84
C CYS A 43 -4.12 11.71 30.47
N ASP A 44 -4.72 11.58 31.65
CA ASP A 44 -4.79 12.70 32.59
C ASP A 44 -4.78 12.20 34.03
N ARG A 45 -3.86 12.77 34.81
CA ARG A 45 -3.70 12.54 36.24
C ARG A 45 -4.62 13.47 37.02
N HIS A 46 -5.04 12.97 38.18
CA HIS A 46 -5.76 13.64 39.27
C HIS A 46 -7.26 13.84 39.09
N LEU A 47 -8.05 12.98 39.73
CA LEU A 47 -9.03 13.37 40.76
C LEU A 47 -9.69 12.11 41.36
N PHE A 48 -9.99 12.19 42.67
CA PHE A 48 -10.70 11.23 43.54
C PHE A 48 -9.86 10.21 44.33
N ASP A 49 -9.42 10.67 45.51
CA ASP A 49 -9.36 9.88 46.73
C ASP A 49 -10.79 9.47 47.17
N VAL A 50 -10.94 8.25 47.71
CA VAL A 50 -11.84 7.79 48.81
C VAL A 50 -11.80 6.24 48.90
N PRO A 51 -11.94 5.63 50.10
CA PRO A 51 -11.06 4.57 50.56
C PRO A 51 -11.58 3.13 50.42
N ALA A 52 -10.64 2.21 50.68
CA ALA A 52 -10.77 0.76 50.66
C ALA A 52 -11.97 0.19 51.44
N VAL A 53 -12.61 -0.82 50.85
CA VAL A 53 -13.33 -1.87 51.57
C VAL A 53 -12.92 -3.21 50.98
N GLY A 54 -12.19 -3.99 51.78
CA GLY A 54 -11.75 -5.33 51.42
C GLY A 54 -12.89 -6.34 51.42
N LYS A 55 -12.72 -7.41 50.64
CA LYS A 55 -13.15 -8.75 51.03
C LYS A 55 -12.28 -9.79 50.35
N ARG A 56 -11.63 -10.57 51.22
CA ARG A 56 -10.80 -11.75 50.94
C ARG A 56 -11.59 -12.78 50.12
N PHE A 57 -10.95 -13.30 49.08
CA PHE A 57 -11.10 -14.70 48.68
C PHE A 57 -9.71 -15.24 48.35
N GLN A 58 -9.17 -16.07 49.25
CA GLN A 58 -7.97 -16.86 49.02
C GLN A 58 -8.37 -18.12 48.23
N SER A 59 -7.67 -18.38 47.13
CA SER A 59 -7.67 -19.69 46.48
C SER A 59 -6.31 -19.94 45.84
N THR A 60 -5.55 -20.82 46.50
CA THR A 60 -4.42 -21.67 46.07
C THR A 60 -3.49 -21.18 44.95
N ALA A 61 -2.24 -20.92 45.35
CA ALA A 61 -1.12 -20.55 44.48
C ALA A 61 -0.67 -21.71 43.57
N LYS A 62 -0.64 -21.46 42.25
CA LYS A 62 0.30 -22.10 41.31
C LYS A 62 1.50 -21.16 41.12
N PRO A 63 2.73 -21.66 40.91
CA PRO A 63 3.88 -20.79 40.71
C PRO A 63 3.66 -19.96 39.44
N LYS A 64 3.55 -18.64 39.60
CA LYS A 64 3.51 -17.68 38.49
C LYS A 64 4.85 -17.76 37.76
N ALA A 65 4.82 -18.17 36.50
CA ALA A 65 5.91 -17.89 35.59
C ALA A 65 6.17 -16.37 35.61
N PRO A 66 7.45 -15.93 35.60
CA PRO A 66 7.74 -14.51 35.55
C PRO A 66 7.05 -13.90 34.32
N PRO A 67 6.42 -12.72 34.44
CA PRO A 67 5.84 -12.06 33.28
C PRO A 67 6.95 -11.89 32.24
N PRO A 68 6.68 -12.13 30.95
CA PRO A 68 7.69 -11.91 29.93
C PRO A 68 8.13 -10.45 30.05
N ILE A 69 9.42 -10.26 30.31
CA ILE A 69 10.05 -8.95 30.27
C ILE A 69 9.90 -8.49 28.82
N GLN A 70 8.83 -7.75 28.52
CA GLN A 70 8.75 -6.96 27.30
C GLN A 70 9.79 -5.86 27.46
N VAL A 71 11.03 -6.17 27.08
CA VAL A 71 12.00 -5.15 26.73
C VAL A 71 11.33 -4.38 25.59
N LYS A 72 10.82 -3.17 25.88
CA LYS A 72 10.42 -2.25 24.83
C LYS A 72 11.68 -1.97 24.02
N VAL A 73 11.88 -2.72 22.93
CA VAL A 73 12.94 -2.44 21.96
C VAL A 73 12.65 -1.03 21.48
N ALA A 74 13.54 -0.09 21.81
CA ALA A 74 13.39 1.29 21.41
C ALA A 74 13.35 1.35 19.88
N SER A 75 12.42 2.13 19.33
CA SER A 75 12.32 2.29 17.87
C SER A 75 13.67 2.68 17.27
N PRO A 76 14.08 2.12 16.12
CA PRO A 76 15.34 2.49 15.48
C PRO A 76 15.41 3.99 15.13
N LEU A 77 14.24 4.65 15.05
CA LEU A 77 14.09 6.08 14.79
C LEU A 77 14.17 6.97 16.04
N SER A 78 14.41 6.42 17.23
CA SER A 78 14.39 7.18 18.51
C SER A 78 15.31 8.41 18.53
N PHE A 79 16.37 8.44 17.74
CA PHE A 79 17.30 9.57 17.61
C PHE A 79 16.66 10.80 16.92
N MET A 80 15.49 10.64 16.31
CA MET A 80 14.70 11.71 15.69
C MET A 80 13.85 12.49 16.71
N LYS A 81 13.81 12.07 17.98
CA LYS A 81 13.07 12.77 19.02
C LYS A 81 13.48 14.25 19.09
N SER A 82 12.48 15.14 19.09
CA SER A 82 12.65 16.60 19.11
C SER A 82 13.38 17.19 17.90
N ARG A 83 13.59 16.41 16.83
CA ARG A 83 14.09 16.93 15.54
C ARG A 83 12.94 17.52 14.74
N LEU A 84 13.20 18.63 14.07
CA LEU A 84 12.27 19.23 13.11
C LEU A 84 12.48 18.64 11.72
N VAL A 85 11.46 17.95 11.21
CA VAL A 85 11.46 17.33 9.89
C VAL A 85 10.41 18.01 9.01
N LEU A 86 10.86 18.53 7.87
CA LEU A 86 9.99 19.11 6.86
C LEU A 86 9.77 18.12 5.72
N LEU A 87 8.52 17.73 5.49
CA LEU A 87 8.10 16.86 4.39
C LEU A 87 7.50 17.69 3.26
N VAL A 88 8.01 17.55 2.03
CA VAL A 88 7.54 18.33 0.88
C VAL A 88 6.97 17.39 -0.18
N SER A 89 5.69 17.58 -0.52
CA SER A 89 5.02 16.82 -1.57
C SER A 89 4.43 17.74 -2.64
N HIS A 90 4.19 17.22 -3.84
CA HIS A 90 3.49 17.95 -4.88
C HIS A 90 1.95 17.90 -4.72
N GLU A 91 1.42 16.89 -4.05
CA GLU A 91 -0.02 16.68 -3.79
C GLU A 91 -0.28 15.92 -2.47
N LEU A 92 -1.55 15.85 -2.03
CA LEU A 92 -2.02 15.13 -0.83
C LEU A 92 -2.94 13.95 -1.16
N SER A 93 -2.61 13.18 -2.20
CA SER A 93 -3.40 11.97 -2.50
C SER A 93 -3.13 10.88 -1.47
N LEU A 94 -4.10 10.04 -1.15
CA LEU A 94 -3.89 8.85 -0.30
C LEU A 94 -3.43 7.64 -1.12
N SER A 95 -2.54 7.88 -2.09
CA SER A 95 -2.04 6.86 -3.01
C SER A 95 -0.59 7.11 -3.41
N GLY A 96 0.15 6.06 -3.75
CA GLY A 96 1.52 6.19 -4.25
C GLY A 96 2.47 6.89 -3.27
N GLY A 97 3.33 7.79 -3.78
CA GLY A 97 4.36 8.49 -3.00
C GLY A 97 3.84 9.33 -1.83
N PRO A 98 2.76 10.13 -1.98
CA PRO A 98 2.16 10.85 -0.85
C PRO A 98 1.72 9.96 0.33
N LEU A 99 1.19 8.76 0.08
CA LEU A 99 0.86 7.80 1.14
C LEU A 99 2.11 7.33 1.91
N LEU A 100 3.23 7.10 1.22
CA LEU A 100 4.49 6.68 1.85
C LEU A 100 5.10 7.79 2.71
N LEU A 101 5.00 9.03 2.24
CA LEU A 101 5.40 10.19 3.01
C LEU A 101 4.58 10.32 4.30
N MET A 102 3.28 9.98 4.25
CA MET A 102 2.41 9.94 5.43
C MET A 102 2.82 8.85 6.42
N GLU A 103 3.15 7.65 5.94
CA GLU A 103 3.65 6.57 6.79
C GLU A 103 4.94 6.97 7.51
N LEU A 104 5.89 7.61 6.80
CA LEU A 104 7.10 8.17 7.43
C LEU A 104 6.76 9.24 8.47
N ALA A 105 5.81 10.13 8.19
CA ALA A 105 5.37 11.14 9.16
C ALA A 105 4.85 10.50 10.46
N PHE A 106 4.05 9.43 10.35
CA PHE A 106 3.56 8.70 11.52
C PHE A 106 4.68 8.02 12.30
N LEU A 107 5.63 7.37 11.61
CA LEU A 107 6.79 6.74 12.26
C LEU A 107 7.64 7.76 13.04
N LEU A 108 7.87 8.94 12.45
CA LEU A 108 8.66 10.02 13.06
C LEU A 108 7.92 10.69 14.24
N ARG A 109 6.63 11.01 14.08
CA ARG A 109 5.84 11.56 15.20
C ARG A 109 5.69 10.56 16.34
N GLY A 110 5.58 9.26 16.03
CA GLY A 110 5.51 8.18 17.03
C GLY A 110 6.73 8.11 17.96
N VAL A 111 7.88 8.63 17.53
CA VAL A 111 9.10 8.74 18.36
C VAL A 111 9.32 10.15 18.93
N GLY A 112 8.37 11.07 18.73
CA GLY A 112 8.40 12.44 19.23
C GLY A 112 9.20 13.42 18.38
N ALA A 113 9.37 13.15 17.08
CA ALA A 113 9.87 14.16 16.14
C ALA A 113 8.78 15.20 15.84
N GLU A 114 9.19 16.44 15.61
CA GLU A 114 8.31 17.49 15.09
C GLU A 114 8.27 17.38 13.57
N VAL A 115 7.09 17.10 13.01
CA VAL A 115 6.94 16.86 11.56
C VAL A 115 5.98 17.87 10.96
N CYS A 116 6.52 18.74 10.12
CA CYS A 116 5.79 19.69 9.29
C CYS A 116 5.64 19.13 7.88
N TRP A 117 4.49 19.33 7.24
CA TRP A 117 4.26 18.91 5.87
C TRP A 117 3.90 20.14 5.02
N ILE A 118 4.49 20.29 3.85
CA ILE A 118 4.15 21.31 2.85
C ILE A 118 3.78 20.67 1.50
N THR A 119 2.80 21.25 0.82
CA THR A 119 2.34 20.78 -0.51
C THR A 119 2.47 21.88 -1.56
N ILE A 120 2.82 21.51 -2.79
CA ILE A 120 2.98 22.47 -3.89
C ILE A 120 1.63 22.85 -4.51
N GLN A 121 0.68 21.91 -4.57
CA GLN A 121 -0.65 22.14 -5.14
C GLN A 121 -1.71 22.31 -4.04
N LYS A 122 -2.69 23.17 -4.31
CA LYS A 122 -3.94 23.19 -3.54
C LYS A 122 -4.80 21.99 -3.98
N PRO A 123 -5.36 21.22 -3.03
CA PRO A 123 -6.19 20.06 -3.38
C PRO A 123 -7.43 20.48 -4.17
N PRO A 124 -7.89 19.67 -5.13
CA PRO A 124 -9.09 19.95 -5.90
C PRO A 124 -10.34 19.59 -5.07
N GLY A 125 -10.74 20.47 -4.16
CA GLY A 125 -12.00 20.37 -3.40
C GLY A 125 -11.92 19.68 -2.04
N LYS A 126 -13.04 19.74 -1.29
CA LYS A 126 -13.21 19.15 0.06
C LYS A 126 -13.57 17.68 -0.05
N ASP A 127 -12.58 16.79 0.01
CA ASP A 127 -12.79 15.39 0.35
C ASP A 127 -12.76 15.26 1.88
N GLU A 128 -13.80 14.72 2.52
CA GLU A 128 -13.92 14.66 3.99
C GLU A 128 -12.79 13.86 4.67
N VAL A 129 -12.25 12.84 3.98
CA VAL A 129 -11.13 12.03 4.49
C VAL A 129 -9.83 12.82 4.40
N ILE A 130 -9.62 13.50 3.26
CA ILE A 130 -8.49 14.43 3.10
C ILE A 130 -8.61 15.55 4.14
N TYR A 131 -9.80 16.11 4.37
CA TYR A 131 -10.06 17.18 5.35
C TYR A 131 -9.77 16.77 6.81
N SER A 132 -10.11 15.54 7.22
CA SER A 132 -9.76 15.05 8.56
C SER A 132 -8.26 14.80 8.74
N LEU A 133 -7.55 14.41 7.68
CA LEU A 133 -6.10 14.24 7.71
C LEU A 133 -5.37 15.59 7.61
N GLU A 134 -5.90 16.53 6.82
CA GLU A 134 -5.46 17.92 6.71
C GLU A 134 -5.39 18.58 8.09
N ASN A 135 -6.45 18.48 8.90
CA ASN A 135 -6.47 19.07 10.25
C ASN A 135 -5.47 18.44 11.24
N LYS A 136 -4.98 17.22 10.98
CA LYS A 136 -4.01 16.52 11.83
C LYS A 136 -2.57 16.68 11.34
N MET A 137 -2.36 16.98 10.06
CA MET A 137 -1.07 16.83 9.39
C MET A 137 -0.48 18.11 8.78
N LEU A 138 -1.26 19.19 8.61
CA LEU A 138 -0.77 20.37 7.86
C LEU A 138 -0.90 21.70 8.60
N ASP A 139 0.18 22.47 8.51
CA ASP A 139 0.09 23.90 8.21
C ASP A 139 -0.13 24.05 6.70
N ARG A 140 -1.08 24.88 6.28
CA ARG A 140 -1.38 25.06 4.85
C ARG A 140 -0.19 25.70 4.15
N GLY A 141 0.24 25.08 3.05
CA GLY A 141 1.43 25.44 2.26
C GLY A 141 1.74 26.94 2.31
N VAL A 142 2.75 27.28 3.11
CA VAL A 142 3.22 28.66 3.16
C VAL A 142 3.99 28.90 1.87
N GLN A 143 3.33 29.54 0.90
CA GLN A 143 4.08 30.47 0.08
C GLN A 143 4.36 31.67 0.97
N GLY A 144 5.64 31.97 1.20
CA GLY A 144 6.05 33.08 2.05
C GLY A 144 7.09 32.70 3.09
N GLN A 145 7.31 33.61 4.03
CA GLN A 145 8.47 33.60 4.92
C GLN A 145 8.49 32.39 5.87
N GLU A 146 7.34 31.92 6.35
CA GLU A 146 7.27 30.83 7.34
C GLU A 146 7.73 29.46 6.77
N ALA A 147 7.47 29.15 5.50
CA ALA A 147 8.02 27.94 4.88
C ALA A 147 9.54 28.01 4.72
N ILE A 148 10.06 29.19 4.38
CA ILE A 148 11.49 29.44 4.26
C ILE A 148 12.14 29.27 5.64
N ASP A 149 11.57 29.91 6.66
CA ASP A 149 12.05 29.83 8.04
C ASP A 149 12.02 28.40 8.57
N THR A 150 10.94 27.67 8.32
CA THR A 150 10.80 26.25 8.70
C THR A 150 11.86 25.39 8.00
N ALA A 151 12.06 25.58 6.68
CA ALA A 151 13.04 24.82 5.92
C ALA A 151 14.49 25.09 6.36
N ILE A 152 14.81 26.34 6.71
CA ILE A 152 16.12 26.71 7.23
C ILE A 152 16.36 26.09 8.61
N LYS A 153 15.35 26.15 9.50
CA LYS A 153 15.41 25.62 10.87
C LYS A 153 15.39 24.10 10.92
N ALA A 154 14.78 23.44 9.95
CA ALA A 154 14.65 21.98 9.91
C ALA A 154 16.01 21.29 10.06
N ASP A 155 16.01 20.19 10.81
CA ASP A 155 17.14 19.26 10.88
C ASP A 155 17.22 18.41 9.61
N LEU A 156 16.07 18.12 9.00
CA LEU A 156 15.92 17.28 7.81
C LEU A 156 14.80 17.81 6.92
N VAL A 157 15.04 17.84 5.61
CA VAL A 157 14.01 18.11 4.60
C VAL A 157 13.85 16.89 3.71
N VAL A 158 12.65 16.32 3.63
CA VAL A 158 12.35 15.19 2.75
C VAL A 158 11.57 15.68 1.53
N LEU A 159 12.17 15.62 0.34
CA LEU A 159 11.50 15.93 -0.91
C LEU A 159 10.89 14.66 -1.51
N ASN A 160 9.57 14.66 -1.71
CA ASN A 160 8.85 13.50 -2.24
C ASN A 160 8.62 13.61 -3.75
N THR A 161 9.13 12.64 -4.50
CA THR A 161 9.14 12.57 -5.97
C THR A 161 9.99 13.66 -6.63
N ALA A 162 10.38 13.47 -7.88
CA ALA A 162 11.15 14.46 -8.65
C ALA A 162 10.38 15.78 -8.85
N VAL A 163 9.05 15.77 -8.85
CA VAL A 163 8.24 16.98 -9.04
C VAL A 163 8.39 17.95 -7.87
N ALA A 164 8.68 17.44 -6.66
CA ALA A 164 8.87 18.28 -5.49
C ALA A 164 10.08 19.21 -5.60
N GLY A 165 11.04 18.92 -6.46
CA GLY A 165 12.22 19.77 -6.64
C GLY A 165 11.90 21.19 -7.12
N LYS A 166 10.77 21.40 -7.80
CA LYS A 166 10.29 22.76 -8.15
C LYS A 166 10.10 23.67 -6.95
N TRP A 167 9.74 23.09 -5.81
CA TRP A 167 9.49 23.84 -4.59
C TRP A 167 10.75 24.55 -4.08
N LEU A 168 11.93 23.95 -4.28
CA LEU A 168 13.20 24.54 -3.89
C LEU A 168 13.38 25.93 -4.52
N ASP A 169 13.27 26.04 -5.84
CA ASP A 169 13.43 27.33 -6.52
C ASP A 169 12.27 28.27 -6.25
N ALA A 170 11.04 27.74 -6.27
CA ALA A 170 9.83 28.56 -6.15
C ALA A 170 9.65 29.19 -4.77
N VAL A 171 10.15 28.53 -3.71
CA VAL A 171 9.95 28.96 -2.32
C VAL A 171 11.24 29.42 -1.65
N LEU A 172 12.34 28.67 -1.78
CA LEU A 172 13.58 29.01 -1.07
C LEU A 172 14.42 30.05 -1.82
N ASN A 173 14.35 30.10 -3.15
CA ASN A 173 15.07 31.07 -3.98
C ASN A 173 16.58 31.18 -3.59
N LYS A 174 17.01 32.30 -3.00
CA LYS A 174 18.39 32.53 -2.56
C LYS A 174 18.85 31.62 -1.41
N ASP A 175 17.91 31.04 -0.66
CA ASP A 175 18.19 30.16 0.49
C ASP A 175 18.33 28.68 0.11
N VAL A 176 18.17 28.32 -1.18
CA VAL A 176 18.37 26.94 -1.66
C VAL A 176 19.69 26.33 -1.19
N PRO A 177 20.88 26.97 -1.36
CA PRO A 177 22.15 26.38 -0.93
C PRO A 177 22.23 26.08 0.57
N ARG A 178 21.47 26.80 1.41
CA ARG A 178 21.45 26.60 2.87
C ARG A 178 20.64 25.36 3.28
N VAL A 179 19.70 24.94 2.44
CA VAL A 179 18.79 23.82 2.73
C VAL A 179 19.26 22.52 2.09
N LEU A 180 19.88 22.56 0.91
CA LEU A 180 20.33 21.37 0.17
C LEU A 180 21.14 20.35 0.99
N PRO A 181 22.10 20.74 1.86
CA PRO A 181 22.86 19.80 2.69
C PRO A 181 22.01 19.00 3.69
N LYS A 182 20.75 19.40 3.91
CA LYS A 182 19.78 18.72 4.80
C LYS A 182 18.69 17.97 4.03
N VAL A 183 18.74 17.99 2.71
CA VAL A 183 17.72 17.38 1.86
C VAL A 183 17.98 15.90 1.66
N LEU A 184 17.00 15.07 2.03
CA LEU A 184 16.85 13.70 1.57
C LEU A 184 15.79 13.66 0.46
N TRP A 185 16.18 13.28 -0.74
CA TRP A 185 15.23 13.15 -1.84
C TRP A 185 14.67 11.73 -1.91
N TRP A 186 13.39 11.54 -1.58
CA TRP A 186 12.73 10.24 -1.69
C TRP A 186 12.03 10.08 -3.03
N ILE A 187 12.56 9.19 -3.87
CA ILE A 187 12.08 8.93 -5.24
C ILE A 187 11.39 7.57 -5.27
N HIS A 188 10.08 7.59 -5.55
CA HIS A 188 9.20 6.42 -5.49
C HIS A 188 8.60 6.05 -6.85
N GLU A 189 9.05 6.70 -7.91
CA GLU A 189 8.47 6.60 -9.23
C GLU A 189 9.51 6.26 -10.29
N MET A 190 9.07 5.56 -11.34
CA MET A 190 9.85 5.33 -12.56
C MET A 190 9.30 6.16 -13.73
N ARG A 191 8.81 7.37 -13.44
CA ARG A 191 8.16 8.26 -14.42
C ARG A 191 9.19 9.15 -15.09
N GLY A 192 9.72 8.68 -16.21
CA GLY A 192 10.78 9.37 -16.97
C GLY A 192 10.47 10.82 -17.39
N HIS A 193 9.20 11.25 -17.38
CA HIS A 193 8.77 12.62 -17.68
C HIS A 193 8.78 13.55 -16.46
N TYR A 194 8.93 13.02 -15.24
CA TYR A 194 9.11 13.81 -14.01
C TYR A 194 10.56 14.26 -13.82
N PHE A 195 11.51 13.51 -14.38
CA PHE A 195 12.94 13.86 -14.36
C PHE A 195 13.28 14.80 -15.53
N LYS A 196 12.84 16.05 -15.41
CA LYS A 196 13.25 17.16 -16.28
C LYS A 196 14.33 17.97 -15.57
N LEU A 197 15.25 18.58 -16.33
CA LEU A 197 16.38 19.33 -15.78
C LEU A 197 15.92 20.34 -14.72
N ASP A 198 14.90 21.15 -15.02
CA ASP A 198 14.37 22.15 -14.08
C ASP A 198 13.87 21.58 -12.76
N TYR A 199 13.49 20.29 -12.72
CA TYR A 199 12.91 19.68 -11.53
C TYR A 199 13.99 19.03 -10.68
N VAL A 200 15.07 18.56 -11.29
CA VAL A 200 16.11 17.77 -10.62
C VAL A 200 17.52 18.40 -10.71
N LYS A 201 17.65 19.66 -11.15
CA LYS A 201 18.95 20.36 -11.25
C LYS A 201 19.72 20.41 -9.93
N HIS A 202 19.00 20.40 -8.80
CA HIS A 202 19.57 20.41 -7.46
C HIS A 202 19.94 19.02 -6.92
N LEU A 203 19.55 17.95 -7.62
CA LEU A 203 19.74 16.57 -7.19
C LEU A 203 21.21 16.21 -6.88
N PRO A 204 22.24 16.69 -7.59
CA PRO A 204 23.64 16.41 -7.21
C PRO A 204 24.08 16.99 -5.87
N MET A 205 23.37 18.02 -5.37
CA MET A 205 23.78 18.82 -4.23
C MET A 205 23.04 18.46 -2.94
N VAL A 206 22.07 17.54 -2.99
CA VAL A 206 21.35 17.08 -1.79
C VAL A 206 22.19 16.10 -0.98
N ALA A 207 21.89 15.96 0.31
CA ALA A 207 22.62 15.08 1.22
C ALA A 207 22.57 13.60 0.81
N GLY A 208 21.47 13.18 0.21
CA GLY A 208 21.26 11.84 -0.32
C GLY A 208 19.92 11.68 -1.01
N SER A 209 19.75 10.54 -1.66
CA SER A 209 18.46 10.11 -2.21
C SER A 209 18.09 8.74 -1.66
N MET A 210 16.80 8.52 -1.49
CA MET A 210 16.22 7.25 -1.04
C MET A 210 15.30 6.72 -2.13
N ILE A 211 15.41 5.43 -2.46
CA ILE A 211 14.66 4.79 -3.55
C ILE A 211 14.17 3.41 -3.09
N ASP A 212 12.99 3.00 -3.54
CA ASP A 212 12.34 1.81 -2.97
C ASP A 212 12.84 0.46 -3.50
N SER A 213 13.73 0.42 -4.51
CA SER A 213 14.31 -0.83 -5.03
C SER A 213 15.66 -0.61 -5.70
N TYR A 214 16.49 -1.67 -5.74
CA TYR A 214 17.81 -1.60 -6.38
C TYR A 214 17.68 -1.41 -7.89
N VAL A 215 16.72 -2.10 -8.51
CA VAL A 215 16.44 -1.98 -9.95
C VAL A 215 16.07 -0.54 -10.31
N THR A 216 15.28 0.14 -9.46
CA THR A 216 14.90 1.53 -9.71
C THR A 216 16.05 2.50 -9.46
N ALA A 217 16.88 2.24 -8.45
CA ALA A 217 18.06 3.05 -8.17
C ALA A 217 19.07 3.01 -9.32
N GLU A 218 19.39 1.81 -9.83
CA GLU A 218 20.26 1.65 -10.99
C GLU A 218 19.67 2.32 -12.25
N TYR A 219 18.38 2.14 -12.47
CA TYR A 219 17.67 2.78 -13.57
C TYR A 219 17.82 4.32 -13.53
N TRP A 220 17.60 4.95 -12.37
CA TRP A 220 17.72 6.39 -12.25
C TRP A 220 19.16 6.86 -12.39
N LYS A 221 20.12 6.15 -11.79
CA LYS A 221 21.56 6.42 -11.94
C LYS A 221 21.98 6.48 -13.41
N ASN A 222 21.59 5.49 -14.21
CA ASN A 222 21.94 5.44 -15.63
C ASN A 222 21.21 6.53 -16.42
N ARG A 223 19.89 6.69 -16.18
CA ARG A 223 19.08 7.63 -16.94
C ARG A 223 19.44 9.10 -16.70
N THR A 224 19.68 9.51 -15.46
CA THR A 224 20.06 10.90 -15.16
C THR A 224 21.41 11.23 -15.80
N GLN A 225 22.36 10.29 -15.75
CA GLN A 225 23.66 10.44 -16.39
C GLN A 225 23.54 10.53 -17.92
N GLU A 226 22.81 9.62 -18.55
CA GLU A 226 22.70 9.58 -20.02
C GLU A 226 21.94 10.78 -20.57
N ARG A 227 20.77 11.10 -20.00
CA ARG A 227 19.82 12.07 -20.56
C ARG A 227 19.97 13.49 -20.03
N LEU A 228 20.36 13.64 -18.77
CA LEU A 228 20.40 14.96 -18.10
C LEU A 228 21.83 15.41 -17.78
N LYS A 229 22.83 14.53 -17.91
CA LYS A 229 24.22 14.77 -17.48
C LYS A 229 24.30 15.15 -15.99
N ILE A 230 23.40 14.58 -15.19
CA ILE A 230 23.31 14.79 -13.74
C ILE A 230 23.77 13.53 -13.03
N GLN A 231 24.74 13.69 -12.14
CA GLN A 231 25.16 12.65 -11.22
C GLN A 231 24.14 12.50 -10.08
N MET A 232 23.73 11.26 -9.82
CA MET A 232 22.92 10.96 -8.63
C MET A 232 23.75 11.19 -7.36
N PRO A 233 23.17 11.76 -6.29
CA PRO A 233 23.82 11.83 -4.99
C PRO A 233 23.98 10.42 -4.42
N GLU A 234 24.56 10.30 -3.24
CA GLU A 234 24.54 9.02 -2.53
C GLU A 234 23.10 8.48 -2.45
N THR A 235 22.89 7.28 -2.97
CA THR A 235 21.57 6.71 -3.23
C THR A 235 21.40 5.47 -2.39
N TYR A 236 20.42 5.51 -1.49
CA TYR A 236 20.11 4.44 -0.56
C TYR A 236 18.84 3.73 -1.01
N VAL A 237 18.85 2.40 -0.89
CA VAL A 237 17.70 1.57 -1.23
C VAL A 237 16.96 1.15 0.03
N VAL A 238 15.69 1.52 0.13
CA VAL A 238 14.83 1.22 1.27
C VAL A 238 13.55 0.57 0.77
N HIS A 239 13.50 -0.76 0.87
CA HIS A 239 12.27 -1.49 0.56
C HIS A 239 11.15 -1.13 1.53
N LEU A 240 9.93 -1.04 0.99
CA LEU A 240 8.72 -0.89 1.78
C LEU A 240 8.45 -2.17 2.60
N GLY A 241 7.72 -2.00 3.71
CA GLY A 241 7.33 -3.09 4.60
C GLY A 241 5.82 -3.20 4.76
N ASN A 242 5.33 -4.42 4.98
CA ASN A 242 3.95 -4.65 5.39
C ASN A 242 3.75 -4.20 6.85
N SER A 243 2.64 -3.52 7.11
CA SER A 243 2.27 -3.08 8.46
C SER A 243 1.87 -4.26 9.33
N LYS A 244 1.93 -4.07 10.65
CA LYS A 244 1.50 -5.08 11.61
C LYS A 244 0.02 -5.46 11.41
N GLU A 245 -0.84 -4.48 11.17
CA GLU A 245 -2.28 -4.70 10.99
C GLU A 245 -2.58 -5.59 9.78
N LEU A 246 -1.86 -5.40 8.67
CA LEU A 246 -2.00 -6.27 7.51
C LEU A 246 -1.57 -7.70 7.84
N MET A 247 -0.46 -7.86 8.55
CA MET A 247 0.06 -9.17 8.96
C MET A 247 -0.90 -9.87 9.92
N ASP A 248 -1.46 -9.16 10.90
CA ASP A 248 -2.44 -9.70 11.85
C ASP A 248 -3.66 -10.25 11.10
N VAL A 249 -4.18 -9.53 10.11
CA VAL A 249 -5.28 -10.02 9.25
C VAL A 249 -4.83 -11.21 8.39
N ALA A 250 -3.61 -11.18 7.86
CA ALA A 250 -3.07 -12.24 7.01
C ALA A 250 -2.77 -13.54 7.79
N GLU A 251 -2.55 -13.47 9.09
CA GLU A 251 -2.25 -14.61 9.96
C GLU A 251 -3.51 -15.17 10.65
N ASP A 252 -4.55 -14.35 10.84
CA ASP A 252 -5.84 -14.79 11.35
C ASP A 252 -6.61 -15.63 10.32
N SER A 253 -6.67 -16.94 10.58
CA SER A 253 -7.36 -17.89 9.70
C SER A 253 -8.88 -17.69 9.65
N VAL A 254 -9.50 -17.21 10.73
CA VAL A 254 -10.94 -16.95 10.79
C VAL A 254 -11.26 -15.69 10.02
N ALA A 255 -10.52 -14.60 10.26
CA ALA A 255 -10.69 -13.34 9.54
C ALA A 255 -10.52 -13.55 8.03
N LYS A 256 -9.46 -14.24 7.60
CA LYS A 256 -9.25 -14.59 6.19
C LYS A 256 -10.42 -15.35 5.60
N ARG A 257 -10.96 -16.37 6.29
CA ARG A 257 -12.07 -17.18 5.78
C ARG A 257 -13.33 -16.34 5.60
N VAL A 258 -13.68 -15.53 6.61
CA VAL A 258 -14.87 -14.65 6.56
C VAL A 258 -14.75 -13.64 5.42
N LEU A 259 -13.59 -12.98 5.30
CA LEU A 259 -13.33 -12.02 4.23
C LEU A 259 -13.40 -12.68 2.84
N ARG A 260 -12.81 -13.86 2.70
CA ARG A 260 -12.83 -14.65 1.47
C ARG A 260 -14.25 -15.00 1.05
N GLU A 261 -15.05 -15.54 1.95
CA GLU A 261 -16.44 -15.91 1.70
C GLU A 261 -17.27 -14.69 1.28
N HIS A 262 -17.17 -13.59 2.03
CA HIS A 262 -17.90 -12.36 1.74
C HIS A 262 -17.59 -11.79 0.35
N VAL A 263 -16.30 -11.64 0.02
CA VAL A 263 -15.90 -11.10 -1.28
C VAL A 263 -16.29 -12.06 -2.40
N ARG A 264 -16.09 -13.37 -2.25
CA ARG A 264 -16.44 -14.34 -3.29
C ARG A 264 -17.94 -14.41 -3.54
N GLU A 265 -18.76 -14.36 -2.50
CA GLU A 265 -20.22 -14.26 -2.60
C GLU A 265 -20.62 -13.00 -3.37
N SER A 266 -20.04 -11.84 -3.03
CA SER A 266 -20.32 -10.57 -3.72
C SER A 266 -19.96 -10.59 -5.22
N LEU A 267 -19.00 -11.42 -5.61
CA LEU A 267 -18.55 -11.59 -6.99
C LEU A 267 -19.26 -12.75 -7.71
N GLY A 268 -20.04 -13.58 -7.03
CA GLY A 268 -20.61 -14.82 -7.60
C GLY A 268 -19.53 -15.87 -7.93
N VAL A 269 -18.43 -15.86 -7.18
CA VAL A 269 -17.30 -16.80 -7.32
C VAL A 269 -17.50 -17.93 -6.32
N ARG A 270 -17.36 -19.18 -6.76
CA ARG A 270 -17.49 -20.34 -5.86
C ARG A 270 -16.19 -20.60 -5.12
N ASN A 271 -16.25 -21.37 -4.04
CA ASN A 271 -15.07 -21.61 -3.20
C ASN A 271 -14.01 -22.48 -3.89
N GLU A 272 -14.44 -23.39 -4.76
CA GLU A 272 -13.59 -24.23 -5.59
C GLU A 272 -13.00 -23.52 -6.82
N ASP A 273 -13.55 -22.38 -7.22
CA ASP A 273 -13.05 -21.62 -8.36
C ASP A 273 -11.68 -20.98 -8.01
N ILE A 274 -10.79 -20.89 -9.01
CA ILE A 274 -9.48 -20.25 -8.87
C ILE A 274 -9.58 -18.82 -9.38
N LEU A 275 -9.29 -17.85 -8.50
CA LEU A 275 -9.41 -16.43 -8.78
C LEU A 275 -8.04 -15.76 -8.93
N PHE A 276 -7.73 -15.31 -10.15
CA PHE A 276 -6.57 -14.50 -10.47
C PHE A 276 -6.92 -13.02 -10.35
N ALA A 277 -6.06 -12.21 -9.72
CA ALA A 277 -6.37 -10.81 -9.50
C ALA A 277 -5.27 -9.85 -9.93
N ALA A 278 -5.66 -8.76 -10.59
CA ALA A 278 -4.85 -7.56 -10.72
C ALA A 278 -5.41 -6.49 -9.77
N ILE A 279 -4.63 -6.08 -8.77
CA ILE A 279 -5.02 -5.10 -7.75
C ILE A 279 -4.12 -3.87 -7.89
N ASN A 280 -4.60 -2.86 -8.61
CA ASN A 280 -3.89 -1.61 -8.87
C ASN A 280 -4.81 -0.60 -9.60
N SER A 281 -4.40 0.66 -9.64
CA SER A 281 -5.08 1.68 -10.45
C SER A 281 -5.24 1.25 -11.92
N VAL A 282 -6.42 1.41 -12.52
CA VAL A 282 -6.62 1.09 -13.94
C VAL A 282 -5.95 2.11 -14.85
N SER A 283 -4.86 1.70 -15.49
CA SER A 283 -4.11 2.53 -16.45
C SER A 283 -3.25 1.65 -17.36
N ARG A 284 -2.93 2.10 -18.57
CA ARG A 284 -2.16 1.30 -19.55
C ARG A 284 -0.83 0.76 -19.00
N GLY A 285 -0.18 1.54 -18.13
CA GLY A 285 1.09 1.13 -17.51
C GLY A 285 0.97 -0.06 -16.54
N LYS A 286 -0.24 -0.42 -16.12
CA LYS A 286 -0.49 -1.53 -15.17
C LYS A 286 -0.94 -2.83 -15.87
N GLY A 287 -1.08 -2.80 -17.20
CA GLY A 287 -1.20 -3.99 -18.05
C GLY A 287 -2.45 -4.83 -17.85
N GLN A 288 -3.57 -4.26 -17.42
CA GLN A 288 -4.83 -5.01 -17.28
C GLN A 288 -5.31 -5.59 -18.61
N ASP A 289 -5.04 -4.92 -19.72
CA ASP A 289 -5.36 -5.40 -21.07
C ASP A 289 -4.59 -6.68 -21.43
N LEU A 290 -3.30 -6.71 -21.12
CA LEU A 290 -2.45 -7.89 -21.34
C LEU A 290 -2.81 -9.01 -20.37
N PHE A 291 -3.16 -8.68 -19.12
CA PHE A 291 -3.67 -9.66 -18.15
C PHE A 291 -4.95 -10.34 -18.67
N LEU A 292 -5.92 -9.58 -19.18
CA LEU A 292 -7.16 -10.15 -19.75
C LEU A 292 -6.90 -10.98 -21.00
N ARG A 293 -5.95 -10.58 -21.85
CA ARG A 293 -5.53 -11.38 -23.02
C ARG A 293 -4.91 -12.71 -22.59
N SER A 294 -4.03 -12.69 -21.59
CA SER A 294 -3.43 -13.91 -21.03
C SER A 294 -4.46 -14.80 -20.38
N PHE A 295 -5.41 -14.21 -19.65
CA PHE A 295 -6.51 -14.96 -19.04
C PHE A 295 -7.36 -15.65 -20.11
N TYR A 296 -7.73 -14.93 -21.18
CA TYR A 296 -8.44 -15.53 -22.31
C TYR A 296 -7.63 -16.66 -22.98
N GLU A 297 -6.34 -16.45 -23.26
CA GLU A 297 -5.47 -17.49 -23.81
C GLU A 297 -5.37 -18.71 -22.86
N SER A 298 -5.35 -18.50 -21.54
CA SER A 298 -5.34 -19.61 -20.58
C SER A 298 -6.61 -20.46 -20.64
N LEU A 299 -7.78 -19.84 -20.86
CA LEU A 299 -9.05 -20.55 -21.07
C LEU A 299 -8.99 -21.42 -22.34
N GLN A 300 -8.44 -20.88 -23.43
CA GLN A 300 -8.25 -21.62 -24.67
C GLN A 300 -7.30 -22.81 -24.47
N LEU A 301 -6.17 -22.60 -23.81
CA LEU A 301 -5.19 -23.65 -23.53
C LEU A 301 -5.79 -24.78 -22.68
N ILE A 302 -6.62 -24.46 -21.68
CA ILE A 302 -7.31 -25.45 -20.85
C ILE A 302 -8.29 -26.26 -21.70
N GLN A 303 -9.06 -25.59 -22.56
CA GLN A 303 -10.05 -26.24 -23.43
C GLN A 303 -9.39 -27.13 -24.49
N GLU A 304 -8.40 -26.61 -25.22
CA GLU A 304 -7.68 -27.31 -26.30
C GLU A 304 -6.97 -28.55 -25.78
N LYS A 305 -6.34 -28.45 -24.62
CA LYS A 305 -5.61 -29.57 -23.98
C LYS A 305 -6.51 -30.45 -23.11
N LYS A 306 -7.81 -30.16 -23.02
CA LYS A 306 -8.79 -30.88 -22.19
C LYS A 306 -8.30 -31.07 -20.74
N LEU A 307 -7.68 -30.03 -20.17
CA LEU A 307 -7.12 -30.11 -18.83
C LEU A 307 -8.23 -30.13 -17.80
N GLN A 308 -8.13 -31.06 -16.84
CA GLN A 308 -9.01 -31.09 -15.68
C GLN A 308 -8.49 -30.09 -14.64
N VAL A 309 -9.14 -28.94 -14.56
CA VAL A 309 -8.83 -27.88 -13.59
C VAL A 309 -10.12 -27.31 -13.02
N PRO A 310 -10.11 -26.78 -11.78
CA PRO A 310 -11.22 -25.99 -11.30
C PRO A 310 -11.49 -24.78 -12.21
N SER A 311 -12.72 -24.28 -12.20
CA SER A 311 -13.07 -23.13 -13.04
C SER A 311 -12.20 -21.93 -12.66
N ILE A 312 -11.53 -21.33 -13.64
CA ILE A 312 -10.73 -20.13 -13.43
C ILE A 312 -11.54 -18.86 -13.69
N ARG A 313 -11.26 -17.83 -12.89
CA ARG A 313 -11.86 -16.48 -12.95
C ARG A 313 -10.79 -15.41 -12.81
N ALA A 314 -11.10 -14.21 -13.27
CA ALA A 314 -10.25 -13.03 -13.16
C ALA A 314 -10.98 -11.90 -12.45
N VAL A 315 -10.27 -11.13 -11.63
CA VAL A 315 -10.79 -9.89 -11.03
C VAL A 315 -9.79 -8.75 -11.22
N ILE A 316 -10.31 -7.58 -11.58
CA ILE A 316 -9.56 -6.32 -11.63
C ILE A 316 -10.10 -5.44 -10.50
N VAL A 317 -9.28 -5.20 -9.48
CA VAL A 317 -9.60 -4.32 -8.35
C VAL A 317 -8.86 -3.01 -8.53
N GLY A 318 -9.57 -1.88 -8.47
CA GLY A 318 -9.02 -0.58 -8.84
C GLY A 318 -9.69 0.09 -10.03
N SER A 319 -10.75 -0.52 -10.57
CA SER A 319 -11.59 0.07 -11.59
C SER A 319 -12.30 1.31 -11.04
N ASP A 320 -12.61 2.28 -11.88
CA ASP A 320 -13.50 3.37 -11.52
C ASP A 320 -14.79 3.24 -12.33
N MET A 321 -15.80 2.56 -11.77
CA MET A 321 -17.08 2.40 -12.45
C MET A 321 -17.83 3.72 -12.65
N SER A 322 -17.45 4.79 -11.94
CA SER A 322 -18.03 6.12 -12.11
C SER A 322 -17.35 6.92 -13.23
N VAL A 323 -16.08 6.64 -13.50
CA VAL A 323 -15.28 7.32 -14.53
C VAL A 323 -15.03 6.35 -15.69
N GLN A 324 -15.88 6.38 -16.71
CA GLN A 324 -15.71 5.58 -17.93
C GLN A 324 -14.55 6.10 -18.78
N THR A 325 -13.32 5.90 -18.32
CA THR A 325 -12.14 6.24 -19.11
C THR A 325 -12.12 5.41 -20.40
N LYS A 326 -11.50 5.95 -21.47
CA LYS A 326 -11.34 5.22 -22.73
C LYS A 326 -10.73 3.82 -22.51
N PHE A 327 -9.76 3.71 -21.60
CA PHE A 327 -9.10 2.44 -21.32
C PHE A 327 -10.01 1.44 -20.59
N GLU A 328 -10.79 1.88 -19.59
CA GLU A 328 -11.83 1.05 -18.96
C GLU A 328 -12.79 0.45 -19.98
N THR A 329 -13.28 1.30 -20.91
CA THR A 329 -14.18 0.88 -21.98
C THR A 329 -13.52 -0.14 -22.91
N GLU A 330 -12.24 0.05 -23.27
CA GLU A 330 -11.48 -0.94 -24.06
C GLU A 330 -11.40 -2.30 -23.35
N LEU A 331 -11.15 -2.34 -22.04
CA LEU A 331 -11.09 -3.58 -21.26
C LEU A 331 -12.44 -4.30 -21.26
N ARG A 332 -13.54 -3.57 -21.00
CA ARG A 332 -14.90 -4.14 -20.97
C ARG A 332 -15.33 -4.63 -22.35
N ASN A 333 -15.03 -3.88 -23.40
CA ASN A 333 -15.28 -4.28 -24.78
C ASN A 333 -14.54 -5.56 -25.13
N PHE A 334 -13.27 -5.70 -24.72
CA PHE A 334 -12.53 -6.94 -24.93
C PHE A 334 -13.22 -8.14 -24.26
N VAL A 335 -13.59 -8.01 -22.98
CA VAL A 335 -14.31 -9.06 -22.23
C VAL A 335 -15.62 -9.43 -22.91
N ALA A 336 -16.36 -8.44 -23.42
CA ALA A 336 -17.63 -8.66 -24.11
C ALA A 336 -17.46 -9.34 -25.47
N GLN A 337 -16.52 -8.85 -26.28
CA GLN A 337 -16.17 -9.41 -27.60
C GLN A 337 -15.71 -10.86 -27.48
N LYS A 338 -14.96 -11.20 -26.43
CA LYS A 338 -14.49 -12.57 -26.15
C LYS A 338 -15.50 -13.45 -25.42
N LYS A 339 -16.69 -12.92 -25.08
CA LYS A 339 -17.77 -13.64 -24.40
C LYS A 339 -17.36 -14.27 -23.05
N ILE A 340 -16.49 -13.59 -22.31
CA ILE A 340 -15.96 -14.04 -21.00
C ILE A 340 -16.46 -13.21 -19.82
N GLN A 341 -17.55 -12.45 -19.98
CA GLN A 341 -18.13 -11.59 -18.93
C GLN A 341 -18.47 -12.36 -17.64
N HIS A 342 -18.89 -13.61 -17.78
CA HIS A 342 -19.25 -14.48 -16.65
C HIS A 342 -18.03 -14.98 -15.84
N ARG A 343 -16.80 -14.71 -16.30
CA ARG A 343 -15.53 -15.11 -15.64
C ARG A 343 -14.66 -13.95 -15.22
N VAL A 344 -14.98 -12.72 -15.63
CA VAL A 344 -14.17 -11.53 -15.38
C VAL A 344 -14.97 -10.52 -14.57
N HIS A 345 -14.42 -10.13 -13.42
CA HIS A 345 -15.04 -9.22 -12.48
C HIS A 345 -14.27 -7.90 -12.43
N PHE A 346 -14.99 -6.78 -12.39
CA PHE A 346 -14.41 -5.45 -12.19
C PHE A 346 -14.91 -4.91 -10.85
N VAL A 347 -13.97 -4.48 -10.02
CA VAL A 347 -14.22 -3.98 -8.68
C VAL A 347 -13.68 -2.56 -8.57
N ASN A 348 -14.46 -1.68 -7.95
CA ASN A 348 -14.08 -0.29 -7.74
C ASN A 348 -12.76 -0.15 -6.99
N LYS A 349 -12.09 0.99 -7.17
CA LYS A 349 -10.95 1.39 -6.35
C LYS A 349 -11.32 1.37 -4.86
N THR A 350 -10.39 0.88 -4.06
CA THR A 350 -10.58 0.69 -2.62
C THR A 350 -9.30 1.01 -1.88
N LEU A 351 -9.44 1.50 -0.65
CA LEU A 351 -8.35 1.65 0.30
C LEU A 351 -8.17 0.38 1.17
N THR A 352 -9.16 -0.52 1.18
CA THR A 352 -9.14 -1.75 1.96
C THR A 352 -8.87 -2.95 1.05
N VAL A 353 -7.59 -3.28 0.85
CA VAL A 353 -7.17 -4.36 -0.06
C VAL A 353 -7.19 -5.75 0.58
N ALA A 354 -7.07 -5.85 1.90
CA ALA A 354 -7.02 -7.12 2.64
C ALA A 354 -8.19 -8.08 2.34
N PRO A 355 -9.46 -7.64 2.24
CA PRO A 355 -10.56 -8.52 1.85
C PRO A 355 -10.36 -9.17 0.48
N TYR A 356 -9.86 -8.41 -0.49
CA TYR A 356 -9.60 -8.92 -1.84
C TYR A 356 -8.39 -9.84 -1.89
N LEU A 357 -7.35 -9.57 -1.10
CA LEU A 357 -6.21 -10.47 -0.95
C LEU A 357 -6.62 -11.81 -0.33
N ALA A 358 -7.49 -11.82 0.69
CA ALA A 358 -8.03 -13.05 1.26
C ALA A 358 -8.88 -13.86 0.26
N ALA A 359 -9.54 -13.17 -0.67
CA ALA A 359 -10.49 -13.77 -1.60
C ALA A 359 -9.86 -14.46 -2.83
N ILE A 360 -8.63 -14.09 -3.18
CA ILE A 360 -7.97 -14.53 -4.42
C ILE A 360 -7.11 -15.77 -4.17
N ASP A 361 -6.58 -16.35 -5.25
CA ASP A 361 -5.67 -17.51 -5.19
C ASP A 361 -4.30 -17.23 -5.78
N VAL A 362 -4.22 -16.24 -6.67
CA VAL A 362 -2.99 -15.83 -7.35
C VAL A 362 -3.05 -14.32 -7.61
N LEU A 363 -2.04 -13.58 -7.16
CA LEU A 363 -1.87 -12.19 -7.57
C LEU A 363 -1.17 -12.14 -8.93
N VAL A 364 -1.66 -11.30 -9.83
CA VAL A 364 -1.04 -10.97 -11.10
C VAL A 364 -0.55 -9.52 -11.06
N GLN A 365 0.75 -9.33 -10.88
CA GLN A 365 1.41 -8.03 -10.92
C GLN A 365 1.93 -7.77 -12.35
N ASN A 366 1.08 -7.19 -13.20
CA ASN A 366 1.34 -7.08 -14.64
C ASN A 366 1.77 -5.68 -15.10
N SER A 367 2.58 -4.97 -14.33
CA SER A 367 3.02 -3.62 -14.70
C SER A 367 3.97 -3.62 -15.89
N GLN A 368 3.68 -2.74 -16.85
CA GLN A 368 4.27 -2.73 -18.19
C GLN A 368 5.39 -1.69 -18.33
N GLY A 369 6.09 -1.76 -19.47
CA GLY A 369 7.22 -0.87 -19.74
C GLY A 369 8.37 -1.13 -18.78
N ARG A 370 8.60 -0.20 -17.84
CA ARG A 370 9.69 -0.31 -16.84
C ARG A 370 9.30 -1.11 -15.60
N GLY A 371 8.02 -1.44 -15.43
CA GLY A 371 7.51 -2.11 -14.23
C GLY A 371 7.13 -1.13 -13.11
N GLU A 372 6.96 -1.68 -11.90
CA GLU A 372 6.75 -0.91 -10.67
C GLU A 372 8.08 -0.45 -10.07
N CYS A 373 8.07 0.66 -9.31
CA CYS A 373 9.24 1.06 -8.51
C CYS A 373 9.61 -0.05 -7.52
N PHE A 374 8.71 -0.36 -6.59
CA PHE A 374 8.81 -1.51 -5.69
C PHE A 374 7.67 -2.50 -5.93
N GLY A 375 6.43 -2.03 -5.78
CA GLY A 375 5.22 -2.86 -5.94
C GLY A 375 4.73 -3.42 -4.61
N ARG A 376 4.26 -2.53 -3.71
CA ARG A 376 3.75 -2.87 -2.37
C ARG A 376 2.75 -4.03 -2.38
N ILE A 377 1.78 -4.01 -3.29
CA ILE A 377 0.77 -5.07 -3.42
C ILE A 377 1.37 -6.48 -3.61
N THR A 378 2.59 -6.57 -4.17
CA THR A 378 3.32 -7.83 -4.30
C THR A 378 3.69 -8.41 -2.94
N ILE A 379 4.24 -7.62 -2.02
CA ILE A 379 4.57 -8.09 -0.66
C ILE A 379 3.31 -8.27 0.18
N GLU A 380 2.25 -7.49 -0.06
CA GLU A 380 0.96 -7.67 0.61
C GLU A 380 0.34 -9.02 0.22
N ALA A 381 0.33 -9.38 -1.06
CA ALA A 381 -0.17 -10.68 -1.49
C ALA A 381 0.66 -11.84 -0.95
N MET A 382 1.99 -11.69 -0.90
CA MET A 382 2.87 -12.69 -0.28
C MET A 382 2.56 -12.88 1.22
N ALA A 383 2.18 -11.83 1.95
CA ALA A 383 1.73 -11.96 3.34
C ALA A 383 0.48 -12.84 3.47
N PHE A 384 -0.44 -12.76 2.50
CA PHE A 384 -1.61 -13.62 2.41
C PHE A 384 -1.31 -15.03 1.86
N GLN A 385 -0.04 -15.41 1.78
CA GLN A 385 0.42 -16.70 1.24
C GLN A 385 -0.04 -16.93 -0.21
N LEU A 386 -0.05 -15.88 -1.02
CA LEU A 386 -0.41 -15.97 -2.43
C LEU A 386 0.85 -16.01 -3.30
N PRO A 387 0.93 -16.94 -4.26
CA PRO A 387 1.96 -16.84 -5.29
C PRO A 387 1.69 -15.64 -6.20
N VAL A 388 2.77 -15.05 -6.72
CA VAL A 388 2.71 -13.90 -7.60
C VAL A 388 3.12 -14.27 -9.03
N LEU A 389 2.29 -13.92 -10.01
CA LEU A 389 2.66 -13.90 -11.43
C LEU A 389 3.05 -12.46 -11.79
N GLY A 390 4.34 -12.19 -11.93
CA GLY A 390 4.88 -10.84 -12.02
C GLY A 390 5.55 -10.54 -13.36
N THR A 391 5.41 -9.32 -13.87
CA THR A 391 6.28 -8.87 -14.96
C THR A 391 7.73 -8.80 -14.48
N SER A 392 8.66 -9.31 -15.27
CA SER A 392 10.11 -9.34 -15.02
C SER A 392 10.75 -7.96 -15.23
N ALA A 393 10.23 -6.93 -14.57
CA ALA A 393 10.69 -5.55 -14.66
C ALA A 393 10.46 -4.80 -13.34
N GLY A 394 11.30 -3.80 -13.08
CA GLY A 394 11.22 -2.95 -11.89
C GLY A 394 11.38 -3.75 -10.58
N GLY A 395 10.81 -3.24 -9.49
CA GLY A 395 10.86 -3.87 -8.17
C GLY A 395 10.16 -5.23 -8.08
N THR A 396 9.22 -5.52 -8.98
CA THR A 396 8.57 -6.84 -9.04
C THR A 396 9.58 -7.97 -9.26
N ALA A 397 10.58 -7.75 -10.13
CA ALA A 397 11.63 -8.73 -10.40
C ALA A 397 12.57 -8.94 -9.20
N GLU A 398 12.65 -7.97 -8.30
CA GLU A 398 13.44 -8.06 -7.08
C GLU A 398 12.70 -8.81 -5.95
N ILE A 399 11.39 -8.56 -5.84
CA ILE A 399 10.55 -9.17 -4.80
C ILE A 399 10.28 -10.64 -5.13
N VAL A 400 9.90 -10.96 -6.38
CA VAL A 400 9.47 -12.31 -6.79
C VAL A 400 10.67 -13.16 -7.17
N VAL A 401 10.88 -14.26 -6.43
CA VAL A 401 11.89 -15.27 -6.78
C VAL A 401 11.28 -16.26 -7.76
N ASN A 402 11.64 -16.14 -9.04
CA ASN A 402 11.09 -16.93 -10.13
C ASN A 402 11.20 -18.45 -9.86
N GLY A 403 10.09 -19.17 -10.00
CA GLY A 403 9.99 -20.59 -9.71
C GLY A 403 9.90 -20.98 -8.24
N SER A 404 10.07 -20.02 -7.31
CA SER A 404 10.05 -20.26 -5.86
C SER A 404 8.88 -19.58 -5.14
N THR A 405 8.71 -18.26 -5.28
CA THR A 405 7.59 -17.51 -4.66
C THR A 405 6.50 -17.13 -5.68
N GLY A 406 6.71 -17.50 -6.94
CA GLY A 406 5.91 -17.06 -8.07
C GLY A 406 6.59 -17.35 -9.40
N PHE A 407 6.06 -16.78 -10.48
CA PHE A 407 6.69 -16.83 -11.81
C PHE A 407 6.80 -15.45 -12.42
N LEU A 408 7.93 -15.21 -13.08
CA LEU A 408 8.17 -13.99 -13.84
C LEU A 408 7.88 -14.22 -15.33
N HIS A 409 7.35 -13.19 -15.99
CA HIS A 409 7.12 -13.16 -17.45
C HIS A 409 7.60 -11.83 -18.06
N PRO A 410 7.95 -11.79 -19.37
CA PRO A 410 8.35 -10.56 -20.04
C PRO A 410 7.28 -9.46 -20.02
N ALA A 411 7.68 -8.21 -20.17
CA ALA A 411 6.74 -7.10 -20.39
C ALA A 411 6.22 -7.10 -21.84
N GLY A 412 5.12 -6.38 -22.08
CA GLY A 412 4.53 -6.21 -23.40
C GLY A 412 3.83 -7.47 -23.91
N LYS A 413 3.53 -7.49 -25.22
CA LYS A 413 2.77 -8.57 -25.85
C LYS A 413 3.45 -9.93 -25.74
N GLU A 414 4.79 -9.95 -25.70
CA GLU A 414 5.59 -11.17 -25.52
C GLU A 414 5.33 -11.85 -24.16
N GLY A 415 4.88 -11.08 -23.16
CA GLY A 415 4.48 -11.59 -21.85
C GLY A 415 3.15 -12.34 -21.83
N VAL A 416 2.30 -12.18 -22.86
CA VAL A 416 0.92 -12.66 -22.83
C VAL A 416 0.86 -14.19 -22.73
N SER A 417 1.55 -14.89 -23.64
CA SER A 417 1.54 -16.35 -23.67
C SER A 417 2.30 -17.00 -22.49
N PRO A 418 3.47 -16.50 -22.05
CA PRO A 418 4.10 -16.95 -20.81
C PRO A 418 3.20 -16.79 -19.58
N LEU A 419 2.53 -15.65 -19.43
CA LEU A 419 1.60 -15.42 -18.33
C LEU A 419 0.41 -16.39 -18.39
N ALA A 420 -0.18 -16.62 -19.57
CA ALA A 420 -1.25 -17.60 -19.77
C ALA A 420 -0.82 -19.01 -19.36
N LYS A 421 0.38 -19.44 -19.79
CA LYS A 421 0.96 -20.74 -19.40
C LYS A 421 1.19 -20.85 -17.89
N ASN A 422 1.62 -19.76 -17.25
CA ASN A 422 1.80 -19.73 -15.80
C ASN A 422 0.47 -19.79 -15.04
N MET A 423 -0.59 -19.15 -15.54
CA MET A 423 -1.95 -19.28 -14.99
C MET A 423 -2.42 -20.74 -15.05
N VAL A 424 -2.29 -21.39 -16.21
CA VAL A 424 -2.62 -22.82 -16.38
C VAL A 424 -1.79 -23.67 -15.43
N LYS A 425 -0.48 -23.44 -15.34
CA LYS A 425 0.40 -24.20 -14.44
C LYS A 425 -0.06 -24.14 -12.97
N LEU A 426 -0.41 -22.95 -12.48
CA LEU A 426 -0.91 -22.76 -11.10
C LEU A 426 -2.35 -23.24 -10.93
N ALA A 427 -3.15 -23.28 -11.99
CA ALA A 427 -4.49 -23.86 -11.96
C ALA A 427 -4.46 -25.39 -11.86
N THR A 428 -3.53 -26.03 -12.56
CA THR A 428 -3.39 -27.50 -12.59
C THR A 428 -2.67 -28.07 -11.37
N HIS A 429 -1.76 -27.32 -10.72
CA HIS A 429 -0.93 -27.84 -9.62
C HIS A 429 -1.18 -27.10 -8.31
N VAL A 430 -2.17 -27.57 -7.53
CA VAL A 430 -2.53 -26.97 -6.23
C VAL A 430 -1.35 -26.94 -5.25
N GLU A 431 -0.62 -28.03 -5.09
CA GLU A 431 0.53 -28.11 -4.19
C GLU A 431 1.61 -27.08 -4.51
N ARG A 432 1.87 -26.88 -5.81
CA ARG A 432 2.82 -25.86 -6.27
C ARG A 432 2.33 -24.47 -5.92
N ARG A 433 1.05 -24.17 -6.16
CA ARG A 433 0.43 -22.87 -5.86
C ARG A 433 0.56 -22.55 -4.37
N LEU A 434 0.20 -23.49 -3.50
CA LEU A 434 0.28 -23.33 -2.04
C LEU A 434 1.73 -23.22 -1.54
N THR A 435 2.63 -24.07 -2.04
CA THR A 435 4.05 -24.04 -1.68
C THR A 435 4.71 -22.72 -2.05
N MET A 436 4.41 -22.19 -3.24
CA MET A 436 4.93 -20.89 -3.67
C MET A 436 4.41 -19.75 -2.79
N GLY A 437 3.12 -19.77 -2.46
CA GLY A 437 2.50 -18.82 -1.55
C GLY A 437 3.18 -18.81 -0.17
N LYS A 438 3.38 -19.99 0.43
CA LYS A 438 4.09 -20.13 1.70
C LYS A 438 5.51 -19.57 1.64
N ARG A 439 6.27 -19.87 0.58
CA ARG A 439 7.63 -19.33 0.39
C ARG A 439 7.63 -17.81 0.24
N GLY A 440 6.61 -17.24 -0.40
CA GLY A 440 6.41 -15.80 -0.47
C GLY A 440 6.22 -15.18 0.92
N TYR A 441 5.37 -15.80 1.74
CA TYR A 441 5.13 -15.39 3.12
C TYR A 441 6.40 -15.41 3.99
N GLU A 442 7.19 -16.48 3.95
CA GLU A 442 8.45 -16.54 4.72
C GLU A 442 9.42 -15.44 4.29
N ARG A 443 9.54 -15.19 2.97
CA ARG A 443 10.37 -14.09 2.45
C ARG A 443 9.92 -12.72 2.95
N VAL A 444 8.61 -12.49 3.07
CA VAL A 444 8.07 -11.25 3.64
C VAL A 444 8.51 -11.10 5.09
N LYS A 445 8.37 -12.16 5.90
CA LYS A 445 8.78 -12.14 7.31
C LYS A 445 10.26 -11.88 7.50
N GLU A 446 11.08 -12.35 6.58
CA GLU A 446 12.54 -12.18 6.60
C GLU A 446 13.00 -10.79 6.14
N ARG A 447 12.24 -10.07 5.30
CA ARG A 447 12.80 -8.90 4.59
C ARG A 447 11.89 -7.68 4.43
N PHE A 448 10.57 -7.85 4.49
CA PHE A 448 9.58 -6.86 4.04
C PHE A 448 8.49 -6.60 5.09
N LEU A 449 8.89 -6.52 6.36
CA LEU A 449 8.04 -6.09 7.47
C LEU A 449 8.33 -4.62 7.78
N GLU A 450 7.38 -3.92 8.37
CA GLU A 450 7.51 -2.50 8.72
C GLU A 450 8.79 -2.21 9.52
N TYR A 451 9.18 -3.07 10.46
CA TYR A 451 10.41 -2.85 11.23
C TYR A 451 11.67 -2.91 10.35
N HIS A 452 11.71 -3.78 9.33
CA HIS A 452 12.82 -3.81 8.37
C HIS A 452 12.93 -2.50 7.57
N MET A 453 11.79 -1.91 7.22
CA MET A 453 11.77 -0.60 6.58
C MET A 453 12.25 0.47 7.56
N ALA A 454 11.75 0.49 8.80
CA ALA A 454 12.13 1.45 9.82
C ALA A 454 13.64 1.41 10.15
N ASP A 455 14.23 0.22 10.25
CA ASP A 455 15.67 0.03 10.48
C ASP A 455 16.51 0.61 9.32
N ARG A 456 16.10 0.35 8.07
CA ARG A 456 16.79 0.88 6.88
C ARG A 456 16.67 2.39 6.79
N ILE A 457 15.46 2.94 7.00
CA ILE A 457 15.24 4.40 7.05
C ILE A 457 16.10 5.03 8.14
N ALA A 458 16.16 4.43 9.33
CA ALA A 458 16.99 4.94 10.42
C ALA A 458 18.48 5.04 10.04
N GLY A 459 19.02 4.07 9.28
CA GLY A 459 20.38 4.15 8.73
C GLY A 459 20.55 5.37 7.82
N VAL A 460 19.68 5.51 6.82
CA VAL A 460 19.71 6.63 5.86
C VAL A 460 19.61 7.98 6.55
N LEU A 461 18.68 8.12 7.49
CA LEU A 461 18.47 9.38 8.21
C LEU A 461 19.67 9.76 9.08
N LYS A 462 20.35 8.80 9.71
CA LYS A 462 21.59 9.07 10.47
C LYS A 462 22.69 9.62 9.57
N GLU A 463 22.88 9.02 8.39
CA GLU A 463 23.89 9.45 7.43
C GLU A 463 23.59 10.84 6.87
N VAL A 464 22.34 11.10 6.49
CA VAL A 464 21.89 12.42 6.02
C VAL A 464 22.11 13.49 7.09
N LEU A 465 21.69 13.24 8.34
CA LEU A 465 21.89 14.17 9.44
C LEU A 465 23.38 14.39 9.78
N HIS A 466 24.22 13.38 9.61
CA HIS A 466 25.66 13.51 9.80
C HIS A 466 26.28 14.44 8.74
N LYS A 467 25.94 14.25 7.46
CA LYS A 467 26.39 15.11 6.37
C LYS A 467 25.92 16.55 6.52
N ALA A 468 24.66 16.75 6.92
CA ALA A 468 24.11 18.07 7.17
C ALA A 468 24.95 18.90 8.17
N LYS A 469 25.53 18.26 9.18
CA LYS A 469 26.40 18.91 10.18
C LYS A 469 27.79 19.27 9.64
N GLY A 470 28.31 18.53 8.66
CA GLY A 470 29.64 18.77 8.07
C GLY A 470 29.70 19.95 7.11
N HIS A 471 28.55 20.52 6.74
CA HIS A 471 28.42 21.66 5.82
C HIS A 471 28.05 22.98 6.51
N HIS A 472 28.09 23.03 7.85
CA HIS A 472 27.80 24.22 8.65
C HIS A 472 29.03 25.06 9.00
#